data_AF-A0A1Q7TUI0-F1
#
_entry.id   AF-A0A1Q7TUI0-F1
#
_cell.length_a   1.000
_cell.length_b   1.000
_cell.length_c   1.000
_cell.angle_alpha   90.00
_cell.angle_beta   90.00
_cell.angle_gamma   90.00
#
_symmetry.space_group_name_H-M   'P 1'
#
loop_
_entity.id
_entity.type
_entity.pdbx_description
1 polymer ?
#
loop_
_entity_poly.entity_id
_entity_poly.type
_entity_poly.pdbx_seq_one_letter_code
_entity_poly.pdbx_strand_id
1 'polypeptide(L)'
;MNGALAVSRYTLVEISRRRLLLVFFAIGAVGIGGLGIVLKAFTSAFVPGGSGGPGYQGPTPAQWEKLTELQFVSNLIGVLGVFALLIAFAIGMTVIYHDLESGAAVAIFSKPVSRFAFTVGKVLAAAVAMIAIVGLLSLEARLVMFLFGGGLEAALWFETLAAVANAAALMLLVLALSAWMNNIVAAVVAFIYNGVAGVVTALHQQLLTGSFGDNQVLHVGLNILYWLVPHPLVSSAPREIVRQEFEIFAASQPPDAPPVDQIVSSIPGPSSATDILWWVFVVCVLFAILYFAVRRRQV
;
A
#
# COMPACT_ATOMS: atom_id res chain seq x y z
N MET A 1 -21.97 -19.72 -20.17
CA MET A 1 -21.35 -18.42 -19.80
C MET A 1 -20.81 -18.51 -18.39
N ASN A 2 -19.53 -18.19 -18.16
CA ASN A 2 -18.91 -18.27 -16.84
C ASN A 2 -19.58 -17.28 -15.87
N GLY A 3 -20.41 -17.79 -14.94
CA GLY A 3 -21.20 -16.96 -14.01
C GLY A 3 -20.36 -15.94 -13.23
N ALA A 4 -19.12 -16.28 -12.87
CA ALA A 4 -18.20 -15.38 -12.18
C ALA A 4 -17.83 -14.14 -13.01
N LEU A 5 -17.58 -14.31 -14.32
CA LEU A 5 -17.26 -13.19 -15.20
C LEU A 5 -18.48 -12.27 -15.40
N ALA A 6 -19.69 -12.84 -15.46
CA ALA A 6 -20.91 -12.05 -15.56
C ALA A 6 -21.12 -11.19 -14.30
N VAL A 7 -20.98 -11.80 -13.12
CA VAL A 7 -21.06 -11.08 -11.83
C VAL A 7 -19.98 -10.01 -11.74
N SER A 8 -18.75 -10.32 -12.16
CA SER A 8 -17.64 -9.37 -12.14
C SER A 8 -17.91 -8.16 -13.05
N ARG A 9 -18.33 -8.38 -14.29
CA ARG A 9 -18.67 -7.30 -15.24
C ARG A 9 -19.78 -6.40 -14.70
N TYR A 10 -20.85 -7.00 -14.17
CA TYR A 10 -21.94 -6.23 -13.57
C TYR A 10 -21.45 -5.37 -12.41
N THR A 11 -20.66 -5.98 -11.50
CA THR A 11 -20.11 -5.30 -10.34
C THR A 11 -19.16 -4.16 -10.76
N LEU A 12 -18.34 -4.35 -11.79
CA LEU A 12 -17.47 -3.28 -12.32
C LEU A 12 -18.28 -2.12 -12.90
N VAL A 13 -19.37 -2.39 -13.62
CA VAL A 13 -20.28 -1.34 -14.11
C VAL A 13 -20.92 -0.58 -12.94
N GLU A 14 -21.34 -1.29 -11.90
CA GLU A 14 -21.89 -0.67 -10.70
C GLU A 14 -20.85 0.21 -9.98
N ILE A 15 -19.66 -0.33 -9.76
CA ILE A 15 -18.53 0.37 -9.13
C ILE A 15 -18.17 1.63 -9.94
N SER A 16 -18.06 1.53 -11.27
CA SER A 16 -17.72 2.67 -12.14
C SER A 16 -18.78 3.78 -12.16
N ARG A 17 -20.05 3.45 -11.92
CA ARG A 17 -21.11 4.45 -11.77
C ARG A 17 -21.05 5.18 -10.43
N ARG A 18 -20.39 4.62 -9.41
CA ARG A 18 -20.22 5.27 -8.11
C ARG A 18 -19.13 6.34 -8.23
N ARG A 19 -19.54 7.61 -8.13
CA ARG A 19 -18.63 8.78 -8.18
C ARG A 19 -17.52 8.74 -7.13
N LEU A 20 -17.71 7.98 -6.06
CA LEU A 20 -16.78 7.88 -4.93
C LEU A 20 -15.35 7.50 -5.37
N LEU A 21 -15.20 6.56 -6.31
CA LEU A 21 -13.87 6.17 -6.81
C LEU A 21 -13.23 7.25 -7.68
N LEU A 22 -14.04 7.96 -8.47
CA LEU A 22 -13.58 9.12 -9.24
C LEU A 22 -13.11 10.23 -8.31
N VAL A 23 -13.78 10.45 -7.17
CA VAL A 23 -13.36 11.44 -6.16
C VAL A 23 -12.01 11.05 -5.56
N PHE A 24 -11.81 9.79 -5.17
CA PHE A 24 -10.49 9.33 -4.68
C PHE A 24 -9.40 9.50 -5.72
N PHE A 25 -9.67 9.14 -6.97
CA PHE A 25 -8.73 9.35 -8.06
C PHE A 25 -8.42 10.84 -8.26
N ALA A 26 -9.44 11.71 -8.32
CA ALA A 26 -9.25 13.15 -8.53
C ALA A 26 -8.47 13.82 -7.38
N ILE A 27 -8.78 13.47 -6.13
CA ILE A 27 -8.05 13.98 -4.96
C ILE A 27 -6.61 13.46 -4.97
N GLY A 28 -6.41 12.17 -5.28
CA GLY A 28 -5.08 11.58 -5.41
C GLY A 28 -4.26 12.24 -6.50
N ALA A 29 -4.86 12.49 -7.65
CA ALA A 29 -4.21 13.11 -8.79
C ALA A 29 -3.79 14.55 -8.49
N VAL A 30 -4.72 15.37 -8.01
CA VAL A 30 -4.43 16.74 -7.60
C VAL A 30 -3.38 16.77 -6.48
N GLY A 31 -3.44 15.83 -5.53
CA GLY A 31 -2.46 15.71 -4.45
C GLY A 31 -1.05 15.37 -4.95
N ILE A 32 -0.91 14.34 -5.78
CA ILE A 32 0.38 13.87 -6.33
C ILE A 32 0.98 14.93 -7.25
N GLY A 33 0.19 15.43 -8.21
CA GLY A 33 0.62 16.48 -9.13
C GLY A 33 0.97 17.78 -8.41
N GLY A 34 0.13 18.21 -7.47
CA GLY A 34 0.36 19.40 -6.65
C GLY A 34 1.62 19.30 -5.81
N LEU A 35 1.85 18.15 -5.15
CA LEU A 35 3.06 17.92 -4.35
C LEU A 35 4.32 18.02 -5.21
N GLY A 36 4.34 17.38 -6.39
CA GLY A 36 5.50 17.45 -7.29
C GLY A 36 5.78 18.85 -7.81
N ILE A 37 4.74 19.58 -8.25
CA ILE A 37 4.88 20.94 -8.76
C ILE A 37 5.37 21.89 -7.65
N VAL A 38 4.77 21.84 -6.46
CA VAL A 38 5.16 22.69 -5.32
C VAL A 38 6.60 22.41 -4.92
N LEU A 39 6.99 21.14 -4.84
CA LEU A 39 8.34 20.75 -4.47
C LEU A 39 9.37 21.24 -5.49
N LYS A 40 9.11 21.08 -6.80
CA LYS A 40 9.99 21.59 -7.87
C LYS A 40 10.08 23.12 -7.88
N ALA A 41 8.96 23.81 -7.69
CA ALA A 41 8.93 25.26 -7.61
C ALA A 41 9.70 25.77 -6.39
N PHE A 42 9.55 25.11 -5.24
CA PHE A 42 10.29 25.45 -4.03
C PHE A 42 11.80 25.24 -4.23
N THR A 43 12.23 24.11 -4.78
CA THR A 43 13.67 23.85 -4.93
C THR A 43 14.31 24.75 -6.00
N SER A 44 13.63 25.02 -7.11
CA SER A 44 14.13 26.00 -8.09
C SER A 44 14.22 27.44 -7.54
N ALA A 45 13.39 27.81 -6.54
CA ALA A 45 13.44 29.12 -5.91
C ALA A 45 14.44 29.24 -4.75
N PHE A 46 14.74 28.14 -4.06
CA PHE A 46 15.53 28.14 -2.81
C PHE A 46 16.87 27.39 -2.89
N VAL A 47 17.22 26.72 -4.01
CA VAL A 47 18.57 26.16 -4.20
C VAL A 47 19.57 27.31 -4.15
N PRO A 48 20.43 27.40 -3.12
CA PRO A 48 21.39 28.47 -3.00
C PRO A 48 22.39 28.31 -4.15
N GLY A 49 22.42 29.27 -5.06
CA GLY A 49 23.55 29.45 -5.95
C GLY A 49 24.78 29.80 -5.11
N GLY A 50 25.50 28.79 -4.64
CA GLY A 50 26.82 28.90 -4.02
C GLY A 50 26.99 30.03 -3.00
N SER A 51 26.28 29.99 -1.87
CA SER A 51 26.56 30.89 -0.73
C SER A 51 27.19 30.09 0.43
N GLY A 52 28.24 29.34 0.14
CA GLY A 52 29.11 28.77 1.16
C GLY A 52 30.32 29.68 1.32
N GLY A 53 30.63 30.10 2.56
CA GLY A 53 31.88 30.82 2.84
C GLY A 53 33.12 30.04 2.39
N PRO A 54 34.30 30.68 2.32
CA PRO A 54 35.51 30.03 1.83
C PRO A 54 35.78 28.71 2.57
N GLY A 55 35.73 27.60 1.85
CA GLY A 55 35.92 26.24 2.39
C GLY A 55 34.66 25.37 2.52
N TYR A 56 33.46 25.91 2.32
CA TYR A 56 32.23 25.11 2.35
C TYR A 56 31.93 24.51 0.96
N GLN A 57 32.25 23.23 0.76
CA GLN A 57 31.74 22.44 -0.36
C GLN A 57 30.35 21.91 -0.02
N GLY A 58 29.34 22.79 -0.14
CA GLY A 58 27.95 22.37 -0.08
C GLY A 58 27.58 21.45 -1.26
N PRO A 59 26.39 20.81 -1.22
CA PRO A 59 25.94 19.97 -2.32
C PRO A 59 25.87 20.80 -3.61
N THR A 60 26.39 20.23 -4.70
CA THR A 60 26.28 20.80 -6.04
C THR A 60 24.81 20.93 -6.46
N PRO A 61 24.47 21.81 -7.42
CA PRO A 61 23.09 21.95 -7.90
C PRO A 61 22.48 20.62 -8.37
N ALA A 62 23.27 19.74 -8.99
CA ALA A 62 22.85 18.41 -9.40
C ALA A 62 22.55 17.48 -8.21
N GLN A 63 23.35 17.55 -7.13
CA GLN A 63 23.07 16.81 -5.90
C GLN A 63 21.80 17.31 -5.22
N TRP A 64 21.54 18.62 -5.21
CA TRP A 64 20.29 19.18 -4.70
C TRP A 64 19.05 18.72 -5.48
N GLU A 65 19.13 18.69 -6.81
CA GLU A 65 18.04 18.16 -7.64
C GLU A 65 17.79 16.68 -7.33
N LYS A 66 18.84 15.88 -7.18
CA LYS A 66 18.71 14.46 -6.83
C LYS A 66 18.10 14.26 -5.44
N LEU A 67 18.55 14.99 -4.41
CA LEU A 67 17.96 14.93 -3.06
C LEU A 67 16.48 15.29 -3.07
N THR A 68 16.11 16.29 -3.88
CA THR A 68 14.71 16.68 -4.07
C THR A 68 13.89 15.55 -4.68
N GLU A 69 14.44 14.85 -5.69
CA GLU A 69 13.81 13.67 -6.28
C GLU A 69 13.62 12.56 -5.23
N LEU A 70 14.64 12.26 -4.43
CA LEU A 70 14.58 11.23 -3.38
C LEU A 70 13.51 11.56 -2.33
N GLN A 71 13.45 12.81 -1.88
CA GLN A 71 12.42 13.30 -0.96
C GLN A 71 11.02 13.22 -1.58
N PHE A 72 10.89 13.58 -2.87
CA PHE A 72 9.63 13.47 -3.60
C PHE A 72 9.15 12.02 -3.62
N VAL A 73 10.02 11.09 -4.04
CA VAL A 73 9.69 9.66 -4.12
C VAL A 73 9.34 9.11 -2.74
N SER A 74 10.11 9.43 -1.69
CA SER A 74 9.83 9.00 -0.32
C SER A 74 8.43 9.45 0.16
N ASN A 75 8.09 10.72 -0.06
CA ASN A 75 6.74 11.24 0.26
C ASN A 75 5.66 10.55 -0.57
N LEU A 76 5.94 10.28 -1.84
CA LEU A 76 5.02 9.66 -2.77
C LEU A 76 4.69 8.21 -2.38
N ILE A 77 5.68 7.46 -1.88
CA ILE A 77 5.46 6.11 -1.32
C ILE A 77 4.41 6.16 -0.20
N GLY A 78 4.56 7.09 0.74
CA GLY A 78 3.60 7.27 1.83
C GLY A 78 2.20 7.65 1.32
N VAL A 79 2.12 8.59 0.38
CA VAL A 79 0.86 9.03 -0.24
C VAL A 79 0.16 7.88 -0.96
N LEU A 80 0.87 7.12 -1.81
CA LEU A 80 0.32 5.96 -2.50
C LEU A 80 -0.21 4.90 -1.53
N GLY A 81 0.54 4.62 -0.45
CA GLY A 81 0.12 3.69 0.59
C GLY A 81 -1.20 4.11 1.25
N VAL A 82 -1.34 5.39 1.60
CA VAL A 82 -2.57 5.94 2.19
C VAL A 82 -3.74 5.87 1.21
N PHE A 83 -3.55 6.26 -0.06
CA PHE A 83 -4.62 6.17 -1.06
C PHE A 83 -5.04 4.73 -1.33
N ALA A 84 -4.09 3.80 -1.45
CA ALA A 84 -4.37 2.39 -1.64
C ALA A 84 -5.20 1.83 -0.48
N LEU A 85 -4.88 2.21 0.76
CA LEU A 85 -5.64 1.87 1.96
C LEU A 85 -7.07 2.45 1.92
N LEU A 86 -7.22 3.74 1.60
CA LEU A 86 -8.54 4.38 1.52
C LEU A 86 -9.41 3.75 0.42
N ILE A 87 -8.83 3.44 -0.74
CA ILE A 87 -9.49 2.74 -1.83
C ILE A 87 -9.91 1.33 -1.39
N ALA A 88 -9.05 0.60 -0.65
CA ALA A 88 -9.39 -0.71 -0.12
C ALA A 88 -10.62 -0.67 0.80
N PHE A 89 -10.68 0.32 1.70
CA PHE A 89 -11.86 0.53 2.56
C PHE A 89 -13.10 0.89 1.75
N ALA A 90 -12.97 1.86 0.83
CA ALA A 90 -14.05 2.32 -0.03
C ALA A 90 -14.69 1.17 -0.83
N ILE A 91 -13.87 0.37 -1.50
CA ILE A 91 -14.33 -0.79 -2.27
C ILE A 91 -14.86 -1.87 -1.31
N GLY A 92 -14.14 -2.17 -0.22
CA GLY A 92 -14.51 -3.22 0.71
C GLY A 92 -15.88 -2.99 1.37
N MET A 93 -16.20 -1.75 1.74
CA MET A 93 -17.49 -1.40 2.33
C MET A 93 -18.66 -1.43 1.34
N THR A 94 -18.40 -1.29 0.03
CA THR A 94 -19.47 -1.03 -0.95
C THR A 94 -19.85 -2.24 -1.78
N VAL A 95 -18.90 -3.11 -2.13
CA VAL A 95 -19.09 -4.14 -3.16
C VAL A 95 -20.08 -5.24 -2.76
N ILE A 96 -20.12 -5.62 -1.47
CA ILE A 96 -20.98 -6.70 -0.97
C ILE A 96 -22.14 -6.17 -0.14
N TYR A 97 -21.89 -5.16 0.69
CA TYR A 97 -22.87 -4.67 1.65
C TYR A 97 -24.18 -4.21 0.98
N HIS A 98 -24.08 -3.46 -0.12
CA HIS A 98 -25.25 -2.93 -0.82
C HIS A 98 -26.16 -4.04 -1.36
N ASP A 99 -25.59 -5.14 -1.88
CA ASP A 99 -26.36 -6.28 -2.38
C ASP A 99 -27.04 -7.07 -1.26
N LEU A 100 -26.40 -7.11 -0.08
CA LEU A 100 -26.95 -7.78 1.09
C LEU A 100 -28.07 -6.98 1.75
N GLU A 101 -27.92 -5.66 1.86
CA GLU A 101 -28.90 -4.79 2.51
C GLU A 101 -30.15 -4.56 1.63
N SER A 102 -29.96 -4.38 0.32
CA SER A 102 -31.07 -4.16 -0.63
C SER A 102 -31.92 -5.40 -0.91
N GLY A 103 -31.55 -6.57 -0.38
CA GLY A 103 -32.18 -7.86 -0.71
C GLY A 103 -31.93 -8.31 -2.16
N ALA A 104 -31.18 -7.55 -2.96
CA ALA A 104 -30.84 -7.88 -4.35
C ALA A 104 -30.08 -9.21 -4.47
N ALA A 105 -29.32 -9.57 -3.42
CA ALA A 105 -28.71 -10.88 -3.27
C ALA A 105 -29.70 -12.02 -3.56
N VAL A 106 -30.91 -11.99 -2.98
CA VAL A 106 -31.92 -13.06 -3.14
C VAL A 106 -32.38 -13.19 -4.60
N ALA A 107 -32.56 -12.07 -5.30
CA ALA A 107 -32.93 -12.04 -6.72
C ALA A 107 -31.78 -12.43 -7.67
N ILE A 108 -30.53 -12.27 -7.23
CA ILE A 108 -29.35 -12.74 -7.97
C ILE A 108 -29.20 -14.26 -7.80
N PHE A 109 -29.43 -14.79 -6.59
CA PHE A 109 -29.33 -16.22 -6.30
C PHE A 109 -30.53 -17.05 -6.79
N SER A 110 -31.64 -16.42 -7.17
CA SER A 110 -32.74 -17.12 -7.86
C SER A 110 -32.40 -17.48 -9.31
N LYS A 111 -31.30 -16.92 -9.86
CA LYS A 111 -30.71 -17.32 -11.14
C LYS A 111 -29.68 -18.44 -10.90
N PRO A 112 -29.37 -19.29 -11.91
CA PRO A 112 -28.41 -20.39 -11.77
C PRO A 112 -26.95 -19.91 -11.69
N VAL A 113 -26.63 -19.07 -10.71
CA VAL A 113 -25.29 -18.59 -10.40
C VAL A 113 -24.83 -19.29 -9.11
N SER A 114 -23.75 -20.05 -9.19
CA SER A 114 -23.20 -20.70 -8.00
C SER A 114 -22.68 -19.65 -7.01
N ARG A 115 -22.77 -19.95 -5.71
CA ARG A 115 -22.27 -19.07 -4.63
C ARG A 115 -20.79 -18.75 -4.79
N PHE A 116 -20.02 -19.75 -5.19
CA PHE A 116 -18.61 -19.58 -5.51
C PHE A 116 -18.41 -18.60 -6.67
N ALA A 117 -19.19 -18.72 -7.75
CA ALA A 117 -19.14 -17.79 -8.86
C ALA A 117 -19.49 -16.35 -8.45
N PHE A 118 -20.46 -16.16 -7.55
CA PHE A 118 -20.79 -14.85 -7.00
C PHE A 118 -19.62 -14.26 -6.20
N THR A 119 -19.08 -14.99 -5.22
CA THR A 119 -17.98 -14.50 -4.37
C THR A 119 -16.73 -14.20 -5.19
N VAL A 120 -16.33 -15.12 -6.09
CA VAL A 120 -15.20 -14.91 -7.00
C VAL A 120 -15.44 -13.70 -7.91
N GLY A 121 -16.65 -13.56 -8.47
CA GLY A 121 -16.97 -12.44 -9.34
C GLY A 121 -16.87 -11.08 -8.63
N LYS A 122 -17.35 -11.00 -7.38
CA LYS A 122 -17.27 -9.80 -6.54
C LYS A 122 -15.83 -9.45 -6.18
N VAL A 123 -15.05 -10.44 -5.73
CA VAL A 123 -13.63 -10.25 -5.40
C VAL A 123 -12.82 -9.83 -6.64
N LEU A 124 -13.06 -10.46 -7.79
CA LEU A 124 -12.36 -10.14 -9.03
C LEU A 124 -12.68 -8.73 -9.51
N ALA A 125 -13.95 -8.31 -9.46
CA ALA A 125 -14.33 -6.92 -9.78
C ALA A 125 -13.67 -5.92 -8.82
N ALA A 126 -13.67 -6.21 -7.53
CA ALA A 126 -13.06 -5.36 -6.51
C ALA A 126 -11.53 -5.22 -6.72
N ALA A 127 -10.85 -6.34 -6.99
CA ALA A 127 -9.42 -6.36 -7.28
C ALA A 127 -9.07 -5.59 -8.57
N VAL A 128 -9.83 -5.78 -9.65
CA VAL A 128 -9.63 -5.05 -10.91
C VAL A 128 -9.83 -3.55 -10.71
N ALA A 129 -10.87 -3.13 -9.98
CA ALA A 129 -11.11 -1.72 -9.69
C ALA A 129 -9.96 -1.10 -8.87
N MET A 130 -9.46 -1.82 -7.87
CA MET A 130 -8.30 -1.38 -7.07
C MET A 130 -7.03 -1.25 -7.91
N ILE A 131 -6.69 -2.29 -8.68
CA ILE A 131 -5.52 -2.29 -9.58
C ILE A 131 -5.61 -1.12 -10.55
N ALA A 132 -6.78 -0.88 -11.14
CA ALA A 132 -6.98 0.22 -12.07
C ALA A 132 -6.72 1.59 -11.41
N ILE A 133 -7.28 1.84 -10.23
CA ILE A 133 -7.17 3.18 -9.61
C ILE A 133 -5.78 3.41 -9.02
N VAL A 134 -5.26 2.46 -8.26
CA VAL A 134 -3.91 2.58 -7.68
C VAL A 134 -2.86 2.58 -8.80
N GLY A 135 -3.08 1.79 -9.86
CA GLY A 135 -2.22 1.79 -11.05
C GLY A 135 -2.24 3.12 -11.80
N LEU A 136 -3.40 3.77 -11.92
CA LEU A 136 -3.49 5.12 -12.52
C LEU A 136 -2.77 6.17 -11.66
N LEU A 137 -2.93 6.14 -10.33
CA LEU A 137 -2.21 7.04 -9.42
C LEU A 137 -0.69 6.80 -9.48
N SER A 138 -0.25 5.55 -9.60
CA SER A 138 1.16 5.20 -9.79
C SER A 138 1.70 5.66 -11.14
N LEU A 139 0.89 5.56 -12.21
CA LEU A 139 1.28 6.07 -13.53
C LEU A 139 1.43 7.59 -13.49
N GLU A 140 0.53 8.30 -12.82
CA GLU A 140 0.64 9.73 -12.61
C GLU A 140 1.86 10.12 -11.79
N ALA A 141 2.13 9.40 -10.70
CA ALA A 141 3.35 9.57 -9.90
C ALA A 141 4.62 9.51 -10.75
N ARG A 142 4.68 8.57 -11.69
CA ARG A 142 5.80 8.44 -12.63
C ARG A 142 5.86 9.59 -13.63
N LEU A 143 4.72 10.05 -14.12
CA LEU A 143 4.68 11.23 -14.99
C LEU A 143 5.24 12.46 -14.29
N VAL A 144 4.91 12.64 -12.99
CA VAL A 144 5.45 13.74 -12.18
C VAL A 144 6.95 13.56 -11.91
N MET A 145 7.45 12.34 -11.76
CA MET A 145 8.89 12.08 -11.61
C MET A 145 9.72 12.56 -12.81
N PHE A 146 9.18 12.57 -14.03
CA PHE A 146 9.90 13.11 -15.18
C PHE A 146 10.26 14.60 -15.03
N LEU A 147 9.58 15.34 -14.15
CA LEU A 147 9.95 16.73 -13.81
C LEU A 147 11.29 16.84 -13.06
N PHE A 148 11.81 15.73 -12.53
CA PHE A 148 13.02 15.66 -11.71
C PHE A 148 14.17 14.89 -12.39
N GLY A 149 14.05 14.55 -13.68
CA GLY A 149 15.11 13.86 -14.44
C GLY A 149 15.06 12.34 -14.38
N GLY A 150 14.30 11.76 -13.44
CA GLY A 150 14.03 10.32 -13.35
C GLY A 150 15.18 9.48 -12.77
N GLY A 151 14.94 8.17 -12.68
CA GLY A 151 15.93 7.18 -12.22
C GLY A 151 15.46 6.23 -11.13
N LEU A 152 14.34 6.51 -10.46
CA LEU A 152 13.74 5.65 -9.43
C LEU A 152 12.44 4.94 -9.86
N GLU A 153 12.19 4.86 -11.16
CA GLU A 153 10.94 4.30 -11.71
C GLU A 153 10.74 2.82 -11.34
N ALA A 154 11.83 2.05 -11.33
CA ALA A 154 11.83 0.64 -10.94
C ALA A 154 11.47 0.47 -9.46
N ALA A 155 11.99 1.33 -8.58
CA ALA A 155 11.66 1.32 -7.16
C ALA A 155 10.16 1.59 -6.95
N LEU A 156 9.60 2.59 -7.63
CA LEU A 156 8.15 2.86 -7.59
C LEU A 156 7.29 1.73 -8.13
N TRP A 157 7.78 0.95 -9.10
CA TRP A 157 7.04 -0.21 -9.61
C TRP A 157 6.79 -1.26 -8.53
N PHE A 158 7.87 -1.69 -7.86
CA PHE A 158 7.78 -2.70 -6.81
C PHE A 158 7.00 -2.18 -5.60
N GLU A 159 7.14 -0.90 -5.28
CA GLU A 159 6.31 -0.27 -4.25
C GLU A 159 4.82 -0.28 -4.61
N THR A 160 4.48 0.05 -5.86
CA THR A 160 3.08 0.03 -6.31
C THR A 160 2.49 -1.37 -6.22
N LEU A 161 3.26 -2.40 -6.60
CA LEU A 161 2.83 -3.79 -6.48
C LEU A 161 2.61 -4.19 -5.02
N ALA A 162 3.53 -3.82 -4.12
CA ALA A 162 3.39 -4.06 -2.68
C ALA A 162 2.15 -3.34 -2.11
N ALA A 163 1.95 -2.06 -2.46
CA ALA A 163 0.80 -1.26 -2.04
C ALA A 163 -0.54 -1.88 -2.52
N VAL A 164 -0.62 -2.31 -3.78
CA VAL A 164 -1.80 -3.00 -4.32
C VAL A 164 -2.05 -4.32 -3.61
N ALA A 165 -1.01 -5.13 -3.37
CA ALA A 165 -1.14 -6.40 -2.65
C ALA A 165 -1.62 -6.20 -1.21
N ASN A 166 -1.03 -5.27 -0.48
CA ASN A 166 -1.43 -4.94 0.89
C ASN A 166 -2.87 -4.41 0.94
N ALA A 167 -3.23 -3.52 0.02
CA ALA A 167 -4.58 -3.01 -0.13
C ALA A 167 -5.59 -4.12 -0.48
N ALA A 168 -5.21 -5.12 -1.30
CA ALA A 168 -6.07 -6.24 -1.65
C ALA A 168 -6.39 -7.12 -0.44
N ALA A 169 -5.40 -7.43 0.41
CA ALA A 169 -5.62 -8.16 1.65
C ALA A 169 -6.56 -7.38 2.60
N LEU A 170 -6.33 -6.08 2.76
CA LEU A 170 -7.18 -5.22 3.59
C LEU A 170 -8.62 -5.15 3.04
N MET A 171 -8.77 -4.97 1.73
CA MET A 171 -10.09 -4.96 1.07
C MET A 171 -10.81 -6.29 1.31
N LEU A 172 -10.14 -7.43 1.18
CA LEU A 172 -10.73 -8.74 1.46
C LEU A 172 -11.17 -8.87 2.91
N LEU A 173 -10.39 -8.36 3.86
CA LEU A 173 -10.78 -8.30 5.27
C LEU A 173 -12.04 -7.46 5.46
N VAL A 174 -12.09 -6.26 4.89
CA VAL A 174 -13.27 -5.38 4.98
C VAL A 174 -14.49 -6.03 4.32
N LEU A 175 -14.32 -6.68 3.16
CA LEU A 175 -15.38 -7.42 2.47
C LEU A 175 -15.91 -8.57 3.34
N ALA A 176 -14.99 -9.37 3.90
CA ALA A 176 -15.32 -10.50 4.75
C ALA A 176 -16.11 -10.02 5.97
N LEU A 177 -15.64 -8.99 6.68
CA LEU A 177 -16.34 -8.44 7.84
C LEU A 177 -17.68 -7.82 7.46
N SER A 178 -17.76 -7.09 6.34
CA SER A 178 -19.01 -6.45 5.87
C SER A 178 -20.10 -7.46 5.49
N ALA A 179 -19.74 -8.73 5.26
CA ALA A 179 -20.71 -9.81 5.09
C ALA A 179 -21.31 -10.31 6.42
N TRP A 180 -20.65 -10.06 7.56
CA TRP A 180 -21.13 -10.47 8.90
C TRP A 180 -21.78 -9.32 9.67
N MET A 181 -21.24 -8.11 9.58
CA MET A 181 -21.67 -6.95 10.37
C MET A 181 -21.98 -5.75 9.49
N ASN A 182 -22.43 -4.65 10.11
CA ASN A 182 -22.65 -3.38 9.41
C ASN A 182 -21.34 -2.86 8.79
N ASN A 183 -21.40 -2.23 7.61
CA ASN A 183 -20.22 -1.77 6.86
C ASN A 183 -19.33 -0.80 7.67
N ILE A 184 -19.94 0.12 8.43
CA ILE A 184 -19.19 1.07 9.27
C ILE A 184 -18.43 0.31 10.37
N VAL A 185 -19.09 -0.65 11.03
CA VAL A 185 -18.47 -1.46 12.09
C VAL A 185 -17.36 -2.33 11.52
N ALA A 186 -17.60 -2.95 10.35
CA ALA A 186 -16.60 -3.73 9.63
C ALA A 186 -15.35 -2.91 9.29
N ALA A 187 -15.54 -1.67 8.82
CA ALA A 187 -14.45 -0.76 8.52
C ALA A 187 -13.67 -0.35 9.78
N VAL A 188 -14.36 0.00 10.88
CA VAL A 188 -13.71 0.35 12.15
C VAL A 188 -12.90 -0.84 12.69
N VAL A 189 -13.46 -2.05 12.68
CA VAL A 189 -12.77 -3.26 13.14
C VAL A 189 -11.55 -3.56 12.26
N ALA A 190 -11.70 -3.51 10.93
CA ALA A 190 -10.58 -3.69 10.01
C ALA A 190 -9.49 -2.61 10.17
N PHE A 191 -9.88 -1.36 10.46
CA PHE A 191 -8.95 -0.27 10.73
C PHE A 191 -8.15 -0.51 12.01
N ILE A 192 -8.82 -0.87 13.11
CA ILE A 192 -8.16 -1.21 14.37
C ILE A 192 -7.23 -2.41 14.18
N TYR A 193 -7.71 -3.46 13.49
CA TYR A 193 -6.91 -4.66 13.23
C TYR A 193 -5.67 -4.35 12.39
N ASN A 194 -5.78 -3.53 11.35
CA ASN A 194 -4.65 -3.07 10.56
C ASN A 194 -3.68 -2.22 11.41
N GLY A 195 -4.19 -1.31 12.24
CA GLY A 195 -3.35 -0.53 13.16
C GLY A 195 -2.57 -1.40 14.14
N VAL A 196 -3.23 -2.39 14.75
CA VAL A 196 -2.57 -3.36 15.64
C VAL A 196 -1.52 -4.17 14.87
N ALA A 197 -1.82 -4.61 13.65
CA ALA A 197 -0.86 -5.27 12.77
C ALA A 197 0.39 -4.42 12.52
N GLY A 198 0.20 -3.14 12.20
CA GLY A 198 1.31 -2.20 12.01
C GLY A 198 2.19 -2.07 13.26
N VAL A 199 1.58 -1.99 14.45
CA VAL A 199 2.33 -1.94 15.72
C VAL A 199 3.12 -3.24 15.94
N VAL A 200 2.51 -4.40 15.71
CA VAL A 200 3.19 -5.70 15.85
C VAL A 200 4.37 -5.81 14.89
N THR A 201 4.19 -5.43 13.62
CA THR A 201 5.26 -5.41 12.64
C THR A 201 6.37 -4.45 13.05
N ALA A 202 6.05 -3.24 13.52
CA ALA A 202 7.05 -2.27 13.96
C ALA A 202 7.87 -2.78 15.17
N LEU A 203 7.20 -3.39 16.16
CA LEU A 203 7.88 -4.01 17.31
C LEU A 203 8.75 -5.19 16.88
N HIS A 204 8.29 -6.01 15.93
CA HIS A 204 9.10 -7.10 15.39
C HIS A 204 10.34 -6.58 14.65
N GLN A 205 10.24 -5.49 13.90
CA GLN A 205 11.42 -4.88 13.26
C GLN A 205 12.42 -4.34 14.30
N GLN A 206 11.94 -3.70 15.38
CA GLN A 206 12.81 -3.24 16.49
C GLN A 206 13.51 -4.40 17.22
N LEU A 207 12.87 -5.57 17.25
CA LEU A 207 13.47 -6.80 17.76
C LEU A 207 14.66 -7.25 16.90
N LEU A 208 14.49 -7.23 15.58
CA LEU A 208 15.53 -7.62 14.63
C LEU A 208 16.73 -6.67 14.64
N THR A 209 16.51 -5.38 14.94
CA THR A 209 17.61 -4.40 15.08
C THR A 209 18.28 -4.46 16.46
N GLY A 210 17.91 -5.39 17.33
CA GLY A 210 18.53 -5.58 18.65
C GLY A 210 18.11 -4.55 19.71
N SER A 211 17.06 -3.76 19.48
CA SER A 211 16.65 -2.68 20.39
C SER A 211 16.15 -3.18 21.76
N PHE A 212 15.76 -4.45 21.87
CA PHE A 212 15.22 -5.05 23.10
C PHE A 212 16.23 -5.92 23.88
N GLY A 213 17.50 -5.97 23.44
CA GLY A 213 18.52 -6.84 24.05
C GLY A 213 18.18 -8.33 24.01
N ASP A 214 18.76 -9.12 24.93
CA ASP A 214 18.69 -10.60 24.97
C ASP A 214 17.42 -11.16 25.65
N ASN A 215 16.31 -10.42 25.70
CA ASN A 215 15.10 -10.89 26.38
C ASN A 215 14.36 -11.99 25.58
N GLN A 216 14.78 -13.25 25.77
CA GLN A 216 14.26 -14.40 25.03
C GLN A 216 12.72 -14.54 25.05
N VAL A 217 12.06 -14.19 26.16
CA VAL A 217 10.60 -14.28 26.27
C VAL A 217 9.91 -13.28 25.32
N LEU A 218 10.42 -12.04 25.30
CA LEU A 218 9.93 -11.00 24.41
C LEU A 218 10.18 -11.37 22.94
N HIS A 219 11.35 -11.95 22.64
CA HIS A 219 11.68 -12.45 21.30
C HIS A 219 10.69 -13.53 20.83
N VAL A 220 10.42 -14.54 21.66
CA VAL A 220 9.46 -15.61 21.32
C VAL A 220 8.05 -15.05 21.16
N GLY A 221 7.60 -14.20 22.08
CA GLY A 221 6.26 -13.61 22.06
C GLY A 221 6.00 -12.76 20.81
N LEU A 222 6.93 -11.86 20.46
CA LEU A 222 6.80 -11.02 19.27
C LEU A 222 6.89 -11.83 17.97
N ASN A 223 7.72 -12.89 17.92
CA ASN A 223 7.76 -13.78 16.75
C ASN A 223 6.41 -14.48 16.53
N ILE A 224 5.80 -15.02 17.58
CA ILE A 224 4.47 -15.65 17.49
C ILE A 224 3.43 -14.62 17.03
N LEU A 225 3.45 -13.42 17.62
CA LEU A 225 2.48 -12.38 17.30
C LEU A 225 2.64 -11.87 15.85
N TYR A 226 3.87 -11.73 15.36
CA TYR A 226 4.17 -11.35 13.98
C TYR A 226 3.59 -12.32 12.95
N TRP A 227 3.65 -13.63 13.24
CA TRP A 227 3.07 -14.67 12.38
C TRP A 227 1.57 -14.90 12.62
N LEU A 228 0.95 -14.29 13.63
CA LEU A 228 -0.49 -14.38 13.83
C LEU A 228 -1.26 -13.31 13.04
N VAL A 229 -0.58 -12.22 12.70
CA VAL A 229 -1.20 -11.02 12.13
C VAL A 229 -0.71 -10.84 10.69
N PRO A 230 -1.56 -10.36 9.76
CA PRO A 230 -1.11 -10.07 8.40
C PRO A 230 -0.15 -8.89 8.43
N HIS A 231 1.13 -9.17 8.21
CA HIS A 231 2.14 -8.15 8.03
C HIS A 231 2.17 -7.69 6.55
N PRO A 232 2.42 -6.39 6.31
CA PRO A 232 2.46 -5.85 4.96
C PRO A 232 3.68 -6.36 4.19
N LEU A 233 3.51 -6.56 2.89
CA LEU A 233 4.62 -6.74 1.97
C LEU A 233 5.39 -5.42 1.86
N VAL A 234 6.71 -5.51 1.96
CA VAL A 234 7.65 -4.39 1.91
C VAL A 234 8.44 -4.48 0.60
N SER A 235 8.56 -3.37 -0.11
CA SER A 235 9.35 -3.31 -1.34
C SER A 235 10.82 -2.98 -1.03
N SER A 236 11.70 -3.11 -2.03
CA SER A 236 13.09 -2.66 -1.91
C SER A 236 13.25 -1.13 -2.03
N ALA A 237 12.18 -0.39 -2.37
CA ALA A 237 12.26 1.03 -2.67
C ALA A 237 12.80 1.88 -1.51
N PRO A 238 12.38 1.70 -0.25
CA PRO A 238 12.92 2.49 0.86
C PRO A 238 14.43 2.32 1.06
N ARG A 239 14.94 1.10 0.88
CA ARG A 239 16.38 0.82 0.97
C ARG A 239 17.16 1.44 -0.17
N GLU A 240 16.59 1.41 -1.38
CA GLU A 240 17.21 1.99 -2.56
C GLU A 240 17.30 3.53 -2.46
N ILE A 241 16.24 4.17 -1.96
CA ILE A 241 16.23 5.62 -1.69
C ILE A 241 17.36 5.97 -0.74
N VAL A 242 17.47 5.26 0.40
CA VAL A 242 18.51 5.56 1.38
C VAL A 242 19.91 5.29 0.83
N ARG A 243 20.12 4.22 0.04
CA ARG A 243 21.41 4.01 -0.63
C ARG A 243 21.80 5.19 -1.53
N GLN A 244 20.86 5.69 -2.33
CA GLN A 244 21.11 6.83 -3.20
C GLN A 244 21.34 8.13 -2.42
N GLU A 245 20.66 8.34 -1.29
CA GLU A 245 20.95 9.46 -0.39
C GLU A 245 22.37 9.37 0.17
N PHE A 246 22.80 8.17 0.56
CA PHE A 246 24.15 7.92 1.07
C PHE A 246 25.24 8.16 0.01
N GLU A 247 25.03 7.70 -1.23
CA GLU A 247 25.95 7.91 -2.34
C GLU A 247 26.17 9.41 -2.64
N ILE A 248 25.12 10.23 -2.53
CA ILE A 248 25.22 11.68 -2.74
C ILE A 248 26.18 12.33 -1.75
N PHE A 249 26.21 11.84 -0.51
CA PHE A 249 27.00 12.41 0.58
C PHE A 249 28.28 11.64 0.90
N ALA A 250 28.57 10.52 0.22
CA ALA A 250 29.72 9.66 0.52
C ALA A 250 31.06 10.41 0.54
N ALA A 251 31.25 11.40 -0.35
CA ALA A 251 32.47 12.22 -0.40
C ALA A 251 32.58 13.24 0.75
N SER A 252 31.46 13.55 1.42
CA SER A 252 31.36 14.52 2.52
C SER A 252 31.21 13.87 3.90
N GLN A 253 31.28 12.54 3.98
CA GLN A 253 31.12 11.83 5.24
C GLN A 253 32.38 11.96 6.12
N PRO A 254 32.21 12.14 7.45
CA PRO A 254 33.32 12.07 8.37
C PRO A 254 33.96 10.67 8.32
N PRO A 255 35.28 10.54 8.57
CA PRO A 255 36.00 9.26 8.53
C PRO A 255 35.41 8.18 9.44
N ASP A 256 34.69 8.59 10.48
CA ASP A 256 34.07 7.71 11.49
C ASP A 256 32.57 7.44 11.21
N ALA A 257 32.05 7.83 10.05
CA ALA A 257 30.66 7.56 9.70
C ALA A 257 30.41 6.04 9.59
N PRO A 258 29.29 5.53 10.12
CA PRO A 258 28.95 4.12 9.98
C PRO A 258 28.82 3.76 8.48
N PRO A 259 29.30 2.58 8.06
CA PRO A 259 29.21 2.16 6.67
C PRO A 259 27.75 2.10 6.20
N VAL A 260 27.51 2.40 4.92
CA VAL A 260 26.18 2.43 4.30
C VAL A 260 25.39 1.16 4.59
N ASP A 261 26.05 0.00 4.55
CA ASP A 261 25.41 -1.30 4.83
C ASP A 261 24.85 -1.39 6.24
N GLN A 262 25.50 -0.79 7.24
CA GLN A 262 25.00 -0.78 8.62
C GLN A 262 23.71 0.06 8.71
N ILE A 263 23.65 1.17 7.99
CA ILE A 263 22.49 2.08 8.02
C ILE A 263 21.33 1.50 7.21
N VAL A 264 21.60 0.94 6.03
CA VAL A 264 20.60 0.24 5.21
C VAL A 264 20.06 -1.00 5.93
N SER A 265 20.87 -1.66 6.77
CA SER A 265 20.43 -2.81 7.56
C SER A 265 19.38 -2.46 8.62
N SER A 266 19.33 -1.18 9.07
CA SER A 266 18.30 -0.69 9.98
C SER A 266 16.93 -0.51 9.32
N ILE A 267 16.88 -0.49 7.99
CA ILE A 267 15.63 -0.37 7.21
C ILE A 267 15.12 -1.77 6.89
N PRO A 268 13.82 -2.05 7.10
CA PRO A 268 13.23 -3.34 6.75
C PRO A 268 13.55 -3.77 5.31
N GLY A 269 13.81 -5.05 5.13
CA GLY A 269 14.13 -5.61 3.81
C GLY A 269 12.93 -5.78 2.92
N PRO A 270 13.16 -5.95 1.60
CA PRO A 270 12.10 -6.43 0.74
C PRO A 270 11.58 -7.75 1.29
N SER A 271 10.26 -7.95 1.21
CA SER A 271 9.61 -9.16 1.70
C SER A 271 10.27 -10.41 1.15
N SER A 272 10.56 -11.35 2.04
CA SER A 272 11.11 -12.65 1.70
C SER A 272 10.06 -13.53 1.01
N ALA A 273 10.51 -14.65 0.42
CA ALA A 273 9.59 -15.65 -0.13
C ALA A 273 8.61 -16.17 0.94
N THR A 274 9.05 -16.28 2.20
CA THR A 274 8.20 -16.71 3.32
C THR A 274 7.10 -15.69 3.61
N ASP A 275 7.41 -14.39 3.60
CA ASP A 275 6.42 -13.33 3.80
C ASP A 275 5.37 -13.32 2.67
N ILE A 276 5.81 -13.56 1.41
CA ILE A 276 4.91 -13.68 0.26
C ILE A 276 3.98 -14.89 0.40
N LEU A 277 4.52 -16.06 0.77
CA LEU A 277 3.71 -17.26 0.99
C LEU A 277 2.69 -17.07 2.11
N TRP A 278 3.09 -16.40 3.20
CA TRP A 278 2.19 -16.05 4.29
C TRP A 278 1.10 -15.08 3.85
N TRP A 279 1.45 -14.05 3.06
CA TRP A 279 0.47 -13.14 2.50
C TRP A 279 -0.55 -13.87 1.61
N VAL A 280 -0.09 -14.80 0.75
CA VAL A 280 -1.00 -15.63 -0.08
C VAL A 280 -1.90 -16.49 0.80
N PHE A 281 -1.36 -17.09 1.87
CA PHE A 281 -2.14 -17.84 2.84
C PHE A 281 -3.22 -16.98 3.50
N VAL A 282 -2.89 -15.78 3.98
CA VAL A 282 -3.84 -14.81 4.54
C VAL A 282 -4.94 -14.49 3.53
N VAL A 283 -4.60 -14.19 2.28
CA VAL A 283 -5.57 -13.90 1.21
C VAL A 283 -6.53 -15.07 1.01
N CYS A 284 -6.01 -16.31 0.97
CA CYS A 284 -6.83 -17.52 0.86
C CYS A 284 -7.77 -17.70 2.07
N VAL A 285 -7.29 -17.45 3.29
CA VAL A 285 -8.09 -17.51 4.51
C VAL A 285 -9.20 -16.46 4.48
N LEU A 286 -8.88 -15.20 4.15
CA LEU A 286 -9.88 -14.12 4.06
C LEU A 286 -10.93 -14.40 2.98
N PHE A 287 -10.49 -14.93 1.83
CA PHE A 287 -11.40 -15.36 0.77
C PHE A 287 -12.33 -16.50 1.23
N ALA A 288 -11.79 -17.49 1.95
CA ALA A 288 -12.59 -18.58 2.51
C ALA A 288 -13.62 -18.06 3.53
N ILE A 289 -13.21 -17.18 4.45
CA ILE A 289 -14.09 -16.54 5.43
C ILE A 289 -15.22 -15.79 4.70
N LEU A 290 -14.88 -15.01 3.67
CA LEU A 290 -15.87 -14.30 2.87
C LEU A 290 -16.86 -15.26 2.19
N TYR A 291 -16.37 -16.34 1.59
CA TYR A 291 -17.23 -17.35 0.97
C TYR A 291 -18.21 -17.97 1.98
N PHE A 292 -17.75 -18.34 3.17
CA PHE A 292 -18.61 -18.84 4.24
C PHE A 292 -19.61 -17.80 4.76
N ALA A 293 -19.18 -16.53 4.85
CA ALA A 293 -20.04 -15.41 5.24
C ALA A 293 -21.25 -15.26 4.32
N VAL A 294 -20.99 -15.21 3.01
CA VAL A 294 -22.02 -15.07 1.97
C VAL A 294 -22.96 -16.27 1.99
N ARG A 295 -22.44 -17.47 2.24
CA ARG A 295 -23.27 -18.69 2.34
C ARG A 295 -24.26 -18.62 3.50
N ARG A 296 -23.89 -18.04 4.66
CA ARG A 296 -24.73 -18.02 5.87
C ARG A 296 -25.93 -17.10 5.74
N ARG A 297 -25.79 -15.92 5.14
CA ARG A 297 -26.87 -14.90 5.04
C ARG A 297 -28.02 -15.26 4.09
N GLN A 298 -27.97 -16.44 3.46
CA GLN A 298 -28.98 -16.91 2.50
C GLN A 298 -29.90 -17.99 3.08
N VAL A 299 -29.66 -18.42 4.32
CA VAL A 299 -30.50 -19.36 5.08
C VAL A 299 -31.35 -18.54 6.04
#